data_AF-A0A0V0GQ63-F1
#
_entry.id   AF-A0A0V0GQ63-F1
#
_cell.length_a   1.000
_cell.length_b   1.000
_cell.length_c   1.000
_cell.angle_alpha   90.00
_cell.angle_beta   90.00
_cell.angle_gamma   90.00
#
_symmetry.space_group_name_H-M   'P 1'
#
loop_
_entity.id
_entity.type
_entity.pdbx_description
1 polymer ?
#
loop_
_entity_poly.entity_id
_entity_poly.type
_entity_poly.pdbx_seq_one_letter_code
_entity_poly.pdbx_strand_id
1 'polypeptide(L)' 'MSGSLPAEIGKLKVAIRIDLSHNQFSNGIPREIGDLQNLIHLSLAQNKLQGSIPDSIGSIPSLEFL' A
#
# COMPACT_ATOMS: atom_id res chain seq x y z
N MET A 1 -5.68 4.78 12.82
CA MET A 1 -4.22 5.08 12.79
C MET A 1 -4.00 6.43 12.11
N SER A 2 -2.90 7.13 12.40
CA SER A 2 -2.57 8.45 11.83
C SER A 2 -1.07 8.56 11.55
N GLY A 3 -0.68 9.35 10.56
CA GLY A 3 0.71 9.51 10.12
C GLY A 3 0.93 8.97 8.70
N SER A 4 2.18 8.86 8.24
CA SER A 4 2.50 8.27 6.94
C SER A 4 2.53 6.74 6.97
N LEU A 5 2.28 6.10 5.83
CA LEU A 5 2.58 4.68 5.69
C LEU A 5 4.10 4.48 5.83
N PRO A 6 4.57 3.62 6.75
CA PRO A 6 5.99 3.35 6.91
C PRO A 6 6.52 2.52 5.74
N ALA A 7 7.78 2.74 5.34
CA ALA A 7 8.44 1.95 4.29
C ALA A 7 8.54 0.47 4.66
N GLU A 8 8.51 0.16 5.96
CA GLU A 8 8.46 -1.19 6.51
C GLU A 8 7.24 -2.01 6.06
N ILE A 9 6.20 -1.38 5.50
CA ILE A 9 5.06 -2.12 4.91
C ILE A 9 5.53 -3.13 3.87
N GLY A 10 6.59 -2.83 3.10
CA GLY A 10 7.19 -3.74 2.12
C GLY A 10 7.79 -5.02 2.70
N LYS A 11 7.97 -5.10 4.03
CA LYS A 11 8.46 -6.30 4.73
C LYS A 11 7.38 -7.35 4.94
N LEU A 12 6.12 -7.04 4.68
CA LEU A 12 4.99 -7.98 4.80
C LEU A 12 4.95 -8.96 3.62
N LYS A 13 6.06 -9.66 3.35
CA LYS A 13 6.28 -10.48 2.14
C LYS A 13 5.27 -11.62 1.94
N VAL A 14 4.57 -12.03 3.00
CA VAL A 14 3.56 -13.09 2.98
C VAL A 14 2.12 -12.54 2.91
N ALA A 15 1.94 -11.22 2.92
CA ALA A 15 0.61 -10.62 2.89
C ALA A 15 -0.05 -10.82 1.53
N ILE A 16 -1.28 -11.35 1.57
CA ILE A 16 -2.13 -11.56 0.40
C ILE A 16 -3.18 -10.44 0.29
N ARG A 17 -3.67 -9.97 1.44
CA ARG A 17 -4.64 -8.89 1.55
C ARG A 17 -4.18 -7.87 2.59
N ILE A 18 -4.16 -6.61 2.22
CA ILE A 18 -3.95 -5.48 3.12
C ILE A 18 -5.13 -4.54 2.97
N ASP A 19 -5.87 -4.36 4.06
CA ASP A 19 -6.97 -3.41 4.15
C ASP A 19 -6.64 -2.37 5.21
N LEU A 20 -6.28 -1.18 4.75
CA LEU A 20 -6.01 -0.01 5.58
C LEU A 20 -7.05 1.08 5.32
N SER A 21 -8.18 0.71 4.73
CA SER A 21 -9.25 1.66 4.44
C SER A 21 -9.79 2.30 5.73
N HIS A 22 -10.42 3.47 5.60
CA HIS A 22 -11.02 4.21 6.72
C HIS A 22 -10.04 4.59 7.85
N ASN A 23 -8.81 4.95 7.50
CA ASN A 23 -7.81 5.45 8.45
C ASN A 23 -7.49 6.94 8.20
N GLN A 24 -6.55 7.48 8.97
CA GLN A 24 -6.07 8.85 8.81
C GLN A 24 -4.62 8.88 8.31
N PHE A 25 -4.22 7.92 7.47
CA PHE A 25 -2.91 7.95 6.87
C PHE A 25 -2.79 9.14 5.91
N SER A 26 -1.64 9.81 5.93
CA SER A 26 -1.36 11.02 5.17
C SER A 26 -0.03 10.93 4.43
N ASN A 27 0.30 11.94 3.63
CA ASN A 27 1.47 11.94 2.74
C ASN A 27 1.36 10.87 1.64
N GLY A 28 2.48 10.53 1.00
CA GLY A 28 2.53 9.57 -0.10
C GLY A 28 2.52 8.11 0.35
N ILE A 29 2.21 7.23 -0.59
CA ILE A 29 2.40 5.79 -0.46
C ILE A 29 3.90 5.51 -0.66
N PRO A 30 4.57 4.77 0.24
CA PRO A 30 5.97 4.41 0.07
C PRO A 30 6.15 3.51 -1.15
N ARG A 31 7.23 3.69 -1.91
CA ARG A 31 7.53 2.83 -3.09
C ARG A 31 7.73 1.37 -2.69
N GLU A 32 8.10 1.11 -1.44
CA GLU A 32 8.25 -0.20 -0.83
C GLU A 32 6.91 -0.97 -0.75
N ILE A 33 5.77 -0.37 -1.11
CA ILE A 33 4.54 -1.13 -1.36
C ILE A 33 4.72 -2.16 -2.51
N GLY A 34 5.56 -1.83 -3.50
CA GLY A 34 5.83 -2.69 -4.66
C GLY A 34 6.60 -3.97 -4.30
N ASP A 35 7.15 -4.01 -3.11
CA ASP A 35 7.92 -5.14 -2.56
C ASP A 35 7.02 -6.30 -2.09
N LEU A 36 5.69 -6.10 -2.11
CA LEU A 36 4.66 -7.04 -1.66
C LEU A 36 4.26 -8.01 -2.77
N GLN A 37 5.19 -8.87 -3.17
CA GLN A 37 5.08 -9.71 -4.37
C GLN A 37 3.94 -10.74 -4.37
N ASN A 38 3.37 -11.05 -3.20
CA ASN A 38 2.23 -11.98 -3.05
C ASN A 38 0.89 -11.26 -2.83
N LEU A 39 0.87 -9.93 -2.87
CA LEU A 39 -0.31 -9.15 -2.55
C LEU A 39 -1.31 -9.20 -3.71
N ILE A 40 -2.54 -9.59 -3.39
CA ILE A 40 -3.67 -9.68 -4.33
C ILE A 40 -4.61 -8.51 -4.16
N HIS A 41 -4.81 -8.05 -2.92
CA HIS A 41 -5.74 -6.98 -2.62
C HIS A 41 -5.10 -5.94 -1.70
N LEU A 42 -5.05 -4.70 -2.18
CA LEU A 42 -4.68 -3.53 -1.40
C LEU A 42 -5.90 -2.61 -1.33
N SER A 43 -6.29 -2.17 -0.14
CA SER A 43 -7.26 -1.07 -0.01
C SER A 43 -6.69 0.04 0.86
N LEU A 44 -6.58 1.23 0.27
CA LEU A 44 -6.15 2.46 0.93
C LEU A 44 -7.27 3.51 0.96
N ALA A 45 -8.49 3.10 0.62
CA ALA A 45 -9.64 3.98 0.48
C ALA A 45 -9.95 4.76 1.77
N GLN A 46 -10.52 5.96 1.63
CA GLN A 46 -10.91 6.79 2.77
C GLN A 46 -9.75 7.08 3.75
N ASN A 47 -8.58 7.42 3.20
CA ASN A 47 -7.45 8.00 3.93
C ASN A 47 -7.21 9.46 3.48
N LYS A 48 -6.20 10.11 4.05
CA LYS A 48 -5.75 11.47 3.70
C LYS A 48 -4.45 11.44 2.88
N LEU A 49 -4.24 10.37 2.11
CA LEU A 49 -3.06 10.17 1.27
C LEU A 49 -3.01 11.24 0.17
N GLN A 50 -1.80 11.70 -0.15
CA GLN A 50 -1.52 12.78 -1.10
C GLN A 50 -0.31 12.40 -1.97
N GLY A 51 -0.15 13.07 -3.12
CA GLY A 51 0.91 12.74 -4.08
C GLY A 51 0.48 11.67 -5.08
N SER A 52 1.43 11.18 -5.88
CA SER A 52 1.17 10.18 -6.91
C SER A 52 1.16 8.75 -6.34
N ILE A 53 0.41 7.87 -7.00
CA ILE A 53 0.52 6.42 -6.81
C ILE A 53 1.93 6.02 -7.29
N PRO A 54 2.75 5.32 -6.47
CA PRO A 54 4.08 4.89 -6.90
C PRO A 54 4.01 3.89 -8.06
N ASP A 55 4.84 4.08 -9.07
CA ASP A 55 4.95 3.16 -10.22
C ASP A 55 5.31 1.72 -9.79
N SER A 56 5.93 1.57 -8.61
CA SER A 56 6.24 0.27 -8.02
C SER A 56 5.01 -0.58 -7.72
N ILE A 57 3.81 0.00 -7.58
CA ILE A 57 2.56 -0.76 -7.48
C ILE A 57 2.32 -1.60 -8.75
N GLY A 58 2.68 -1.07 -9.92
CA GLY A 58 2.61 -1.81 -11.18
C GLY A 58 3.60 -2.97 -11.29
N SER A 59 4.55 -3.08 -10.35
CA SER A 59 5.52 -4.19 -10.28
C SER A 59 5.06 -5.34 -9.39
N ILE A 60 3.83 -5.28 -8.84
CA ILE A 60 3.26 -6.36 -8.01
C ILE A 60 2.50 -7.32 -8.95
N PRO A 61 3.05 -8.52 -9.23
CA PRO A 61 2.51 -9.38 -10.29
C PRO A 61 1.13 -9.97 -9.95
N SER A 62 0.83 -10.13 -8.67
CA SER A 62 -0.39 -10.77 -8.19
C SER A 62 -1.52 -9.79 -7.86
N LEU A 63 -1.30 -8.48 -8.02
CA LEU A 63 -2.28 -7.48 -7.59
C LEU A 63 -3.49 -7.46 -8.52
N GLU A 64 -4.66 -7.75 -7.96
CA GLU A 64 -5.93 -7.78 -8.69
C GLU A 64 -6.86 -6.63 -8.27
N PHE A 65 -6.72 -6.13 -7.04
CA PHE A 65 -7.57 -5.07 -6.49
C PHE A 65 -6.74 -4.00 -5.79
N LEU A 66 -7.03 -2.73 -6.08
CA LEU A 66 -6.39 -1.53 -5.54
C LEU A 66 -7.42 -0.48 -5.11
#